data_AF-A0A947C1L5-F1
#
_entry.id   AF-A0A947C1L5-F1
#
_cell.length_a   1.000
_cell.length_b   1.000
_cell.length_c   1.000
_cell.angle_alpha   90.00
_cell.angle_beta   90.00
_cell.angle_gamma   90.00
#
_symmetry.space_group_name_H-M   'P 1'
#
loop_
_entity.id
_entity.type
_entity.pdbx_description
1 polymer ?
#
loop_
_entity_poly.entity_id
_entity_poly.type
_entity_poly.pdbx_seq_one_letter_code
_entity_poly.pdbx_strand_id
1 'polypeptide(L)'
;MLEAIRNRSKGPIAKFVLGLIIIPFAFTGVYSYFNAGGANVVATVNDSEIDIREFEQAYRAQQQNWGENFDRFFNTEERIQQFRMNVLQQLIN
;
A
#
# COMPACT_ATOMS: atom_id res chain seq x y z
N MET A 1 -10.13 4.70 49.55
CA MET A 1 -8.93 4.05 48.95
C MET A 1 -9.06 3.80 47.43
N LEU A 2 -10.26 3.56 46.88
CA LEU A 2 -10.47 3.50 45.41
C LEU A 2 -10.35 4.86 44.69
N GLU A 3 -10.55 5.97 45.39
CA GLU A 3 -10.42 7.32 44.81
C GLU A 3 -8.97 7.73 44.52
N ALA A 4 -7.99 7.20 45.27
CA ALA A 4 -6.57 7.48 45.05
C ALA A 4 -6.07 6.86 43.73
N ILE A 5 -6.64 5.72 43.33
CA ILE A 5 -6.37 5.07 42.04
C ILE A 5 -7.06 5.86 40.92
N ARG A 6 -8.31 6.29 41.11
CA ARG A 6 -9.05 7.13 40.14
C ARG A 6 -8.33 8.45 39.83
N ASN A 7 -7.76 9.11 40.84
CA ASN A 7 -7.06 10.39 40.66
C ASN A 7 -5.68 10.24 40.01
N ARG A 8 -4.96 9.13 40.22
CA ARG A 8 -3.68 8.88 39.54
C ARG A 8 -3.84 8.60 38.05
N SER A 9 -4.92 7.93 37.64
CA SER A 9 -5.20 7.64 36.22
C SER A 9 -5.69 8.85 35.42
N LYS A 10 -6.07 9.95 36.07
CA LYS A 10 -6.58 11.18 35.41
C LYS A 10 -5.65 12.40 35.57
N GLY A 11 -4.51 12.24 36.25
CA GLY A 11 -3.56 13.33 36.47
C GLY A 11 -2.85 13.79 35.19
N PRO A 12 -2.37 15.04 35.12
CA PRO A 12 -1.59 15.55 33.98
C PRO A 12 -0.34 14.70 33.70
N ILE A 13 0.23 14.07 34.73
CA ILE A 13 1.36 13.14 34.63
C ILE A 13 0.99 11.89 33.81
N ALA A 14 -0.23 11.37 33.97
CA ALA A 14 -0.69 10.21 33.20
C ALA A 14 -0.81 10.53 31.70
N LYS A 15 -1.25 11.76 31.36
CA LYS A 15 -1.29 12.23 29.97
C LYS A 15 0.10 12.40 29.38
N PHE A 16 1.08 12.84 30.18
CA PHE A 16 2.47 12.98 29.73
C PHE A 16 3.10 11.62 29.38
N VAL A 17 2.95 10.63 30.26
CA VAL A 17 3.44 9.27 30.01
C VAL A 17 2.73 8.63 28.81
N LEU A 18 1.41 8.80 28.72
CA LEU A 18 0.63 8.32 27.58
C LEU A 18 1.07 8.99 26.26
N GLY A 19 1.31 10.30 26.27
CA GLY A 19 1.85 11.03 25.11
C GLY A 19 3.22 10.53 24.71
N LEU A 20 4.11 10.28 25.67
CA LEU A 20 5.46 9.76 25.41
C LEU A 20 5.45 8.36 24.79
N ILE A 21 4.46 7.53 25.14
CA ILE A 21 4.22 6.23 24.49
C ILE A 21 3.64 6.41 23.08
N ILE A 22 2.67 7.31 22.89
CA ILE A 22 2.01 7.53 21.58
C ILE A 22 3.00 8.09 20.55
N ILE A 23 3.96 8.94 20.94
CA ILE A 23 4.95 9.56 20.04
C ILE A 23 5.63 8.54 19.10
N PRO A 24 6.33 7.49 19.59
CA PRO A 24 6.97 6.52 18.69
C PRO A 24 5.95 5.83 17.78
N PHE A 25 4.78 5.42 18.30
CA PHE A 25 3.72 4.83 17.46
C PHE A 25 3.15 5.81 16.43
N ALA A 26 3.14 7.11 16.69
CA ALA A 26 2.72 8.12 15.73
C ALA A 26 3.77 8.31 14.62
N PHE A 27 5.06 8.32 14.96
CA PHE A 27 6.15 8.48 13.99
C PHE A 27 6.39 7.22 13.14
N THR A 28 6.33 6.02 13.72
CA THR A 28 6.57 4.77 12.97
C THR A 28 5.30 3.99 12.60
N GLY A 29 4.26 4.06 13.42
CA GLY A 29 3.11 3.16 13.34
C GLY A 29 2.06 3.61 12.34
N VAL A 30 1.77 4.90 12.22
CA VAL A 30 0.78 5.41 11.24
C VAL A 30 1.25 5.14 9.82
N TYR A 31 2.53 5.35 9.53
CA TYR A 31 3.14 5.03 8.23
C TYR A 31 3.01 3.54 7.91
N SER A 32 3.17 2.67 8.92
CA SER A 32 2.98 1.24 8.77
C SER A 32 1.51 0.84 8.59
N TYR A 33 0.52 1.56 9.11
CA TYR A 33 -0.89 1.25 8.81
C TYR A 33 -1.29 1.68 7.39
N PHE A 34 -0.70 2.76 6.87
CA PHE A 34 -0.82 3.12 5.46
C PHE A 34 -0.08 2.13 4.54
N ASN A 35 1.09 1.64 4.94
CA ASN A 35 1.88 0.67 4.17
C ASN A 35 1.56 -0.82 4.45
N ALA A 36 0.83 -1.16 5.52
CA ALA A 36 0.43 -2.54 5.85
C ALA A 36 -0.68 -3.07 4.92
N GLY A 37 -1.21 -2.20 4.05
CA GLY A 37 -1.93 -2.62 2.84
C GLY A 37 -1.02 -3.30 1.81
N GLY A 38 0.30 -3.30 1.97
CA GLY A 38 1.22 -3.99 1.09
C GLY A 38 1.91 -3.03 0.14
N ALA A 39 3.04 -2.49 0.58
CA ALA A 39 4.09 -2.04 -0.32
C ALA A 39 4.68 -3.27 -1.04
N ASN A 40 3.92 -3.83 -1.97
CA ASN A 40 4.41 -4.83 -2.91
C ASN A 40 4.77 -4.01 -4.15
N VAL A 41 5.95 -3.39 -4.14
CA VAL A 41 6.40 -2.52 -5.23
C VAL A 41 6.81 -3.42 -6.40
N VAL A 42 6.19 -3.24 -7.58
CA VAL A 42 6.50 -4.05 -8.77
C VAL A 42 7.71 -3.50 -9.49
N ALA A 43 7.89 -2.18 -9.48
CA ALA A 43 9.05 -1.50 -10.04
C ALA A 43 9.20 -0.10 -9.41
N THR A 44 10.44 0.37 -9.29
CA THR A 44 10.76 1.76 -8.95
C THR A 44 11.39 2.40 -10.18
N VAL A 45 10.83 3.52 -10.66
CA VAL A 45 11.34 4.23 -11.84
C VAL A 45 11.49 5.71 -11.49
N ASN A 46 12.70 6.26 -11.61
CA ASN A 46 13.02 7.66 -11.27
C ASN A 46 12.50 8.10 -9.89
N ASP A 47 12.75 7.29 -8.85
CA ASP A 47 12.30 7.51 -7.46
C ASP A 47 10.77 7.48 -7.24
N SER A 48 9.97 7.13 -8.27
CA SER A 48 8.55 6.83 -8.14
C SER A 48 8.34 5.31 -8.01
N GLU A 49 7.74 4.88 -6.90
CA GLU A 49 7.37 3.48 -6.67
C GLU A 49 6.02 3.18 -7.34
N ILE A 50 5.96 2.13 -8.17
CA ILE A 50 4.72 1.63 -8.74
C ILE A 50 4.21 0.49 -7.86
N ASP A 51 3.07 0.71 -7.21
CA ASP A 51 2.41 -0.27 -6.35
C ASP A 51 1.83 -1.44 -7.19
N ILE A 52 1.97 -2.68 -6.72
CA ILE A 52 1.36 -3.86 -7.38
C ILE A 52 -0.13 -3.71 -7.58
N ARG A 53 -0.82 -3.03 -6.66
CA ARG A 53 -2.26 -2.84 -6.72
C ARG A 53 -2.63 -1.99 -7.92
N GLU A 54 -1.85 -0.95 -8.18
CA GLU A 54 -2.00 -0.08 -9.34
C GLU A 54 -1.69 -0.83 -10.63
N PHE A 55 -0.60 -1.61 -10.64
CA PHE A 55 -0.28 -2.49 -11.76
C PHE A 55 -1.38 -3.51 -12.05
N GLU A 56 -1.86 -4.23 -11.04
CA GLU A 56 -2.93 -5.21 -11.22
C GLU A 56 -4.25 -4.55 -11.65
N GLN A 57 -4.56 -3.35 -11.15
CA GLN A 57 -5.74 -2.62 -11.57
C GLN A 57 -5.67 -2.23 -13.03
N ALA A 58 -4.53 -1.66 -13.48
CA ALA A 58 -4.29 -1.31 -14.88
C ALA A 58 -4.28 -2.56 -15.78
N TYR A 59 -3.62 -3.64 -15.33
CA TYR A 59 -3.59 -4.92 -16.04
C TYR A 59 -4.99 -5.49 -16.23
N ARG A 60 -5.81 -5.54 -15.18
CA ARG A 60 -7.21 -6.01 -15.24
C ARG A 60 -8.06 -5.11 -16.14
N ALA A 61 -7.92 -3.79 -16.03
CA ALA A 61 -8.65 -2.85 -16.89
C ALA A 61 -8.29 -3.05 -18.37
N GLN A 62 -7.00 -3.24 -18.67
CA GLN A 62 -6.57 -3.47 -20.05
C GLN A 62 -7.03 -4.85 -20.53
N GLN A 63 -6.92 -5.90 -19.72
CA GLN A 63 -7.43 -7.24 -20.04
C GLN A 63 -8.95 -7.23 -20.34
N GLN A 64 -9.74 -6.50 -19.55
CA GLN A 64 -11.18 -6.34 -19.79
C GLN A 64 -11.49 -5.67 -21.14
N ASN A 65 -10.66 -4.74 -21.59
CA ASN A 65 -10.81 -4.10 -22.90
C ASN A 65 -10.62 -5.10 -24.06
N TRP A 66 -9.80 -6.14 -23.87
CA TRP A 66 -9.61 -7.21 -24.85
C TRP A 66 -10.70 -8.29 -24.74
N GLY A 67 -11.28 -8.49 -23.57
CA GLY A 67 -12.37 -9.45 -23.34
C GLY A 67 -12.04 -10.86 -23.83
N GLU A 68 -12.96 -11.48 -24.56
CA GLU A 68 -12.81 -12.84 -25.13
C GLU A 68 -11.69 -12.95 -26.17
N ASN A 69 -11.21 -11.83 -26.70
CA ASN A 69 -10.10 -11.81 -27.65
C ASN A 69 -8.74 -11.88 -26.95
N PHE A 70 -8.68 -11.68 -25.63
CA PHE A 70 -7.42 -11.70 -24.89
C PHE A 70 -6.71 -13.04 -25.07
N ASP A 71 -7.39 -14.16 -24.79
CA ASP A 71 -6.77 -15.49 -24.89
C ASP A 71 -6.43 -15.87 -26.35
N ARG A 72 -7.17 -15.31 -27.33
CA ARG A 72 -6.88 -15.54 -28.76
C ARG A 72 -5.65 -14.78 -29.24
N PHE A 73 -5.46 -13.54 -28.79
CA PHE A 73 -4.33 -12.71 -29.19
C PHE A 73 -3.09 -12.93 -28.32
N PHE A 74 -3.26 -13.24 -27.03
CA PHE A 74 -2.19 -13.45 -26.05
C PHE A 74 -2.07 -14.94 -25.68
N ASN A 75 -2.05 -15.80 -26.70
CA ASN A 75 -1.92 -17.25 -26.55
C ASN A 75 -0.47 -17.74 -26.35
N THR A 76 0.52 -16.89 -26.60
CA THR A 76 1.96 -17.18 -26.45
C THR A 76 2.55 -16.43 -25.27
N GLU A 77 3.50 -17.03 -24.55
CA GLU A 77 4.15 -16.40 -23.39
C GLU A 77 4.84 -15.07 -23.75
N GLU A 78 5.49 -14.97 -24.91
CA GLU A 78 6.14 -13.73 -25.37
C GLU A 78 5.16 -12.55 -25.46
N ARG A 79 3.95 -12.79 -25.97
CA ARG A 79 2.92 -11.75 -26.09
C ARG A 79 2.35 -11.35 -24.74
N ILE A 80 2.20 -12.31 -23.81
CA ILE A 80 1.78 -12.02 -22.43
C ILE A 80 2.86 -11.16 -21.72
N GLN A 81 4.13 -11.47 -21.93
CA GLN A 81 5.23 -10.66 -21.38
C GLN A 81 5.22 -9.24 -21.96
N GLN A 82 5.12 -9.09 -23.27
CA GLN A 82 5.01 -7.78 -23.92
C GLN A 82 3.80 -6.99 -23.42
N PHE A 83 2.65 -7.65 -23.24
CA PHE A 83 1.46 -7.03 -22.67
C PHE A 83 1.71 -6.46 -21.27
N ARG A 84 2.30 -7.25 -20.37
CA ARG A 84 2.69 -6.78 -19.03
C ARG A 84 3.64 -5.59 -19.12
N MET A 85 4.59 -5.59 -20.06
CA MET A 85 5.56 -4.49 -20.19
C MET A 85 4.90 -3.23 -20.71
N ASN A 86 3.94 -3.35 -21.61
CA ASN A 86 3.15 -2.21 -22.08
C ASN A 86 2.31 -1.60 -20.94
N VAL A 87 1.69 -2.44 -20.09
CA VAL A 87 0.96 -1.98 -18.89
C VAL A 87 1.91 -1.22 -17.95
N LEU A 88 3.10 -1.78 -17.69
CA LEU A 88 4.10 -1.11 -16.85
C LEU A 88 4.54 0.24 -17.45
N GLN A 89 4.82 0.27 -18.76
CA GLN A 89 5.19 1.52 -19.45
C GLN A 89 4.09 2.57 -19.37
N GLN A 90 2.82 2.17 -19.43
CA GLN A 90 1.68 3.08 -19.30
C GLN A 90 1.56 3.67 -17.88
N LEU A 91 2.03 2.97 -16.85
CA LEU A 91 2.06 3.49 -15.48
C LEU A 91 3.28 4.36 -15.20
N ILE A 92 4.34 4.22 -16.00
CA ILE A 92 5.58 5.00 -15.87
C ILE A 92 5.44 6.40 -16.53
N ASN A 93 4.54 6.56 -17.51
CA ASN A 93 4.49 7.70 -18.42
C ASN A 93 3.25 8.59 -18.21
#